data_AF-A0A0K0DKW7-F1
#
_entry.id   AF-A0A0K0DKW7-F1
#
_cell.length_a   1.000
_cell.length_b   1.000
_cell.length_c   1.000
_cell.angle_alpha   90.00
_cell.angle_beta   90.00
_cell.angle_gamma   90.00
#
_symmetry.space_group_name_H-M   'P 1'
#
loop_
_entity.id
_entity.type
_entity.pdbx_description
1 polymer ?
#
loop_
_entity_poly.entity_id
_entity_poly.type
_entity_poly.pdbx_seq_one_letter_code
_entity_poly.pdbx_strand_id
1 'polypeptide(L)' 'LRESYQLEIFSSSTISRTPYQWNCDNEIDDKGKLCKGWAEGGLCTMHKATMFLFCRKTCLCVGPSV' A
#
# COMPACT_ATOMS: atom_id res chain seq x y z
N LEU A 1 15.45 13.90 29.90
CA LEU A 1 14.78 14.94 29.08
C LEU A 1 15.23 14.71 27.65
N ARG A 2 14.26 14.64 26.74
CA ARG A 2 14.24 13.79 25.54
C ARG A 2 14.75 14.57 24.33
N GLU A 3 16.00 14.34 23.94
CA GLU A 3 16.59 15.03 22.79
C GLU A 3 17.75 14.21 22.21
N SER A 4 17.43 13.01 21.73
CA SER A 4 18.34 12.19 20.95
C SER A 4 17.52 11.46 19.89
N TYR A 5 18.15 11.14 18.77
CA TYR A 5 17.55 10.67 17.52
C TYR A 5 17.06 11.76 16.57
N GLN A 6 17.86 12.85 16.44
CA GLN A 6 18.20 13.30 15.09
C GLN A 6 18.82 12.10 14.36
N LEU A 7 18.01 11.35 13.61
CA LEU A 7 18.55 10.51 12.55
C LEU A 7 18.94 11.49 11.44
N GLU A 8 20.19 11.97 11.51
CA GLU A 8 20.83 12.61 10.39
C GLU A 8 20.72 11.67 9.20
N ILE A 9 19.81 12.00 8.29
CA ILE A 9 19.76 11.40 6.96
C ILE A 9 21.01 11.92 6.27
N PHE A 10 22.13 11.24 6.51
CA PHE A 10 23.36 11.41 5.79
C PHE A 10 22.98 11.44 4.31
N SER A 11 23.28 12.57 3.68
CA SER A 11 23.20 12.78 2.24
C SER A 11 24.15 11.81 1.53
N SER A 12 23.83 10.51 1.52
CA SER A 12 24.42 9.54 0.63
C SER A 12 23.43 9.34 -0.51
N SER A 13 23.75 9.95 -1.63
CA SER A 13 22.99 9.99 -2.87
C SER A 13 22.85 8.64 -3.59
N THR A 14 22.73 7.49 -2.89
CA THR A 14 22.77 6.17 -3.55
C THR A 14 21.83 5.07 -3.02
N ILE A 15 20.98 5.29 -2.00
CA ILE A 15 19.85 4.36 -1.81
C ILE A 15 18.74 4.75 -2.78
N SER A 16 18.79 4.18 -3.98
CA SER A 16 17.68 4.21 -4.92
C SER A 16 16.51 3.42 -4.33
N ARG A 17 15.69 4.08 -3.50
CA ARG A 17 14.38 3.58 -3.12
C ARG A 17 13.50 3.69 -4.35
N THR A 18 13.57 2.70 -5.24
CA THR A 18 12.61 2.61 -6.34
C THR A 18 11.25 2.31 -5.71
N PRO A 19 10.25 3.20 -5.83
CA PRO A 19 8.91 2.86 -5.40
C PRO A 19 8.46 1.61 -6.16
N TYR A 20 7.75 0.73 -5.48
CA TYR A 20 7.09 -0.38 -6.17
C TYR A 20 6.16 0.22 -7.23
N GLN A 21 6.40 -0.07 -8.51
CA GLN A 21 5.52 0.30 -9.60
C GLN A 21 4.63 -0.89 -9.93
N TRP A 22 3.34 -0.74 -9.71
CA TRP A 22 2.34 -1.74 -10.08
C TRP A 22 1.64 -1.35 -11.38
N ASN A 23 1.28 -2.34 -12.18
CA ASN A 23 0.50 -2.14 -13.41
C ASN A 23 -0.93 -2.67 -13.18
N CYS A 24 -1.89 -1.75 -13.18
CA CYS A 24 -3.30 -2.04 -12.95
C CYS A 24 -3.97 -2.97 -13.95
N ASP A 25 -3.40 -3.11 -15.15
CA ASP A 25 -3.87 -4.09 -16.14
C ASP A 25 -3.56 -5.53 -15.70
N ASN A 26 -2.48 -5.72 -14.95
CA ASN A 26 -2.02 -7.03 -14.48
C ASN A 26 -2.46 -7.35 -13.05
N GLU A 27 -2.92 -6.36 -12.29
CA GLU A 27 -3.41 -6.60 -10.93
C GLU A 27 -4.76 -7.33 -10.94
N ILE A 28 -4.89 -8.31 -10.05
CA ILE A 28 -6.05 -9.18 -9.90
C ILE A 28 -6.43 -9.25 -8.41
N ASP A 29 -7.73 -9.35 -8.16
CA ASP A 29 -8.27 -9.59 -6.84
C ASP A 29 -8.53 -11.09 -6.63
N ASP A 30 -7.69 -11.74 -5.84
CA ASP A 30 -7.83 -13.16 -5.47
C ASP A 30 -9.14 -13.46 -4.72
N LYS A 31 -9.76 -12.45 -4.12
CA LYS A 31 -11.03 -12.58 -3.37
C LYS A 31 -12.22 -12.02 -4.14
N GLY A 32 -12.02 -11.60 -5.39
CA GLY A 32 -13.07 -11.16 -6.31
C GLY A 32 -14.01 -10.12 -5.69
N LYS A 33 -15.32 -10.40 -5.70
CA LYS A 33 -16.36 -9.47 -5.23
C LYS A 33 -16.22 -9.06 -3.77
N LEU A 34 -15.56 -9.86 -2.92
CA LEU A 34 -15.33 -9.52 -1.51
C LEU A 34 -14.45 -8.28 -1.36
N CYS A 35 -13.51 -8.07 -2.29
CA CYS A 35 -12.60 -6.94 -2.24
C CYS A 35 -13.32 -5.60 -2.29
N LYS A 36 -14.44 -5.50 -3.03
CA LYS A 36 -15.26 -4.29 -3.07
C LYS A 36 -15.85 -3.97 -1.69
N GLY A 37 -16.49 -4.96 -1.04
CA GLY A 37 -17.08 -4.78 0.29
C GLY A 37 -16.02 -4.49 1.36
N TRP A 38 -14.83 -5.10 1.25
CA TRP A 38 -13.71 -4.80 2.13
C TRP A 38 -13.14 -3.39 1.90
N ALA A 39 -13.08 -2.92 0.65
CA ALA A 39 -12.68 -1.55 0.34
C ALA A 39 -13.67 -0.53 0.92
N GLU A 40 -14.97 -0.76 0.75
CA GLU A 40 -16.04 0.06 1.33
C GLU A 40 -16.01 0.05 2.87
N GLY A 41 -15.60 -1.07 3.48
CA GLY A 41 -15.37 -1.18 4.92
C GLY A 41 -14.07 -0.54 5.42
N GLY A 42 -13.26 0.08 4.55
CA GLY A 42 -12.00 0.73 4.90
C GLY A 42 -10.81 -0.21 5.10
N LEU A 43 -10.92 -1.49 4.72
CA LEU A 43 -9.86 -2.48 4.95
C LEU A 43 -8.62 -2.24 4.09
N CYS A 44 -8.75 -1.57 2.93
CA CYS A 44 -7.58 -1.17 2.13
C CYS A 44 -6.60 -0.29 2.93
N THR A 45 -7.11 0.47 3.90
CA THR A 45 -6.29 1.35 4.76
C THR A 45 -5.88 0.66 6.06
N MET A 46 -6.83 -0.04 6.71
CA MET A 46 -6.59 -0.67 8.02
C MET A 46 -5.75 -1.96 7.93
N HIS A 47 -5.94 -2.75 6.88
CA HIS A 47 -5.31 -4.06 6.69
C HIS A 47 -4.48 -4.11 5.41
N LYS A 48 -3.59 -3.13 5.23
CA LYS A 48 -2.81 -2.90 3.99
C LYS A 48 -2.11 -4.15 3.48
N ALA A 49 -1.39 -4.89 4.34
CA ALA A 49 -0.65 -6.08 3.92
C ALA A 49 -1.59 -7.19 3.41
N THR A 50 -2.69 -7.44 4.11
CA THR A 50 -3.70 -8.44 3.72
C THR A 50 -4.39 -8.05 2.43
N MET A 51 -4.76 -6.77 2.28
CA MET A 51 -5.39 -6.27 1.07
C MET A 51 -4.42 -6.22 -0.11
N PHE A 52 -3.14 -5.92 0.13
CA PHE A 52 -2.09 -6.04 -0.87
C PHE A 52 -1.87 -7.49 -1.32
N LEU A 53 -2.15 -8.49 -0.49
CA LEU A 53 -2.05 -9.88 -0.94
C LEU A 53 -3.25 -10.27 -1.81
N PHE A 54 -4.47 -9.91 -1.38
CA PHE A 54 -5.69 -10.52 -1.91
C PHE A 54 -6.56 -9.61 -2.78
N CYS A 55 -6.39 -8.30 -2.67
CA CYS A 55 -7.25 -7.29 -3.28
C CYS A 55 -6.41 -6.19 -3.95
N ARG A 56 -5.34 -6.59 -4.65
CA ARG A 56 -4.38 -5.66 -5.26
C ARG A 56 -5.06 -4.72 -6.24
N LYS A 57 -5.92 -5.24 -7.11
CA LYS A 57 -6.58 -4.41 -8.11
C LYS A 57 -7.50 -3.40 -7.45
N THR A 58 -8.38 -3.85 -6.56
CA THR A 58 -9.31 -2.95 -5.88
C THR A 58 -8.58 -1.90 -5.04
N CYS A 59 -7.64 -2.33 -4.18
CA CYS A 59 -7.04 -1.40 -3.21
C CYS A 59 -5.92 -0.52 -3.79
N LEU A 60 -5.22 -0.94 -4.85
CA LEU A 60 -4.10 -0.18 -5.42
C LEU A 60 -4.48 0.61 -6.69
N CYS A 61 -5.50 0.17 -7.43
CA CYS A 61 -5.82 0.76 -8.74
C CYS A 61 -7.17 1.48 -8.77
N VAL A 62 -8.19 0.91 -8.13
CA VAL A 62 -9.48 1.59 -7.97
C VAL A 62 -9.41 2.56 -6.79
N GLY A 63 -8.74 2.14 -5.73
CA GLY A 63 -8.59 2.89 -4.49
C GLY A 63 -9.74 2.62 -3.51
N PRO A 64 -9.52 2.89 -2.21
CA PRO A 64 -10.58 2.85 -1.21
C PRO A 64 -11.71 3.84 -1.58
N SER A 65 -12.96 3.43 -1.39
CA SER A 65 -14.14 4.28 -1.60
C SER A 65 -14.52 5.11 -0.37
N VAL A 66 -13.62 5.21 0.62
CA VAL A 66 -13.84 5.88 1.92
C VAL A 66 -13.16 7.24 2.00
#